data_AF-A0A918E8L9-F1
#
_entry.id   AF-A0A918E8L9-F1
#
_cell.length_a   1.000
_cell.length_b   1.000
_cell.length_c   1.000
_cell.angle_alpha   90.00
_cell.angle_beta   90.00
_cell.angle_gamma   90.00
#
_symmetry.space_group_name_H-M   'P 1'
#
loop_
_entity.id
_entity.type
_entity.pdbx_description
1 polymer ?
#
loop_
_entity_poly.entity_id
_entity_poly.type
_entity_poly.pdbx_seq_one_letter_code
_entity_poly.pdbx_strand_id
1 'polypeptide(L)'
;MPHLRTLLGLATALGTAATALTIGAAPASATTCDPALVAPAGSLVGNLWRSNGGETSVYGCPTSKEYGYASQRGSYQTFRNGKIVWSPNLGGGTLVRAYYAKGKAVFRWSGLGRDWDFFNVRWSAGGGPATQVKVARLTPWSGAYSVDPTCSGDTCMTSNGHGGLVKTVFIVQGCDRGTFSSDCGPWSIATSVKVPY
;
A
#
# COMPACT_ATOMS: atom_id res chain seq x y z
N MET A 1 -5.71 3.28 -84.11
CA MET A 1 -4.25 3.39 -84.31
C MET A 1 -3.99 4.76 -84.91
N PRO A 2 -3.00 5.59 -84.49
CA PRO A 2 -1.72 5.26 -83.84
C PRO A 2 -1.56 5.93 -82.45
N HIS A 3 -0.98 5.24 -81.45
CA HIS A 3 0.43 5.16 -81.03
C HIS A 3 0.76 6.01 -79.79
N LEU A 4 1.00 5.25 -78.73
CA LEU A 4 1.54 5.56 -77.41
C LEU A 4 2.89 6.28 -77.48
N ARG A 5 3.06 7.34 -76.67
CA ARG A 5 4.38 7.80 -76.20
C ARG A 5 4.30 8.23 -74.74
N THR A 6 4.84 7.36 -73.89
CA THR A 6 5.06 7.53 -72.46
C THR A 6 6.13 8.60 -72.21
N LEU A 7 5.86 9.57 -71.35
CA LEU A 7 6.86 10.50 -70.81
C LEU A 7 6.94 10.34 -69.29
N LEU A 8 8.14 9.97 -68.84
CA LEU A 8 8.55 9.78 -67.46
C LEU A 8 8.74 11.17 -66.83
N GLY A 9 7.84 11.58 -65.93
CA GLY A 9 7.95 12.84 -65.18
C GLY A 9 8.58 12.61 -63.82
N LEU A 10 9.82 13.07 -63.64
CA LEU A 10 10.49 13.15 -62.34
C LEU A 10 9.77 14.17 -61.45
N ALA A 11 9.17 13.70 -60.35
CA ALA A 11 8.62 14.57 -59.31
C ALA A 11 9.73 14.96 -58.32
N THR A 12 10.23 16.18 -58.42
CA THR A 12 11.04 16.81 -57.36
C THR A 12 10.10 17.29 -56.25
N ALA A 13 10.05 16.56 -55.14
CA ALA A 13 9.36 17.01 -53.94
C ALA A 13 10.26 17.99 -53.16
N LEU A 14 9.84 19.26 -53.09
CA LEU A 14 10.42 20.27 -52.21
C LEU A 14 10.04 19.94 -50.77
N GLY A 15 11.00 19.48 -49.96
CA GLY A 15 10.82 19.25 -48.54
C GLY A 15 10.96 20.55 -47.75
N THR A 16 9.87 21.05 -47.17
CA THR A 16 9.92 22.09 -46.13
C THR A 16 10.30 21.44 -44.79
N ALA A 17 11.51 21.71 -44.30
CA ALA A 17 11.93 21.30 -42.96
C ALA A 17 11.28 22.21 -41.91
N ALA A 18 10.26 21.69 -41.21
CA ALA A 18 9.73 22.33 -40.01
C ALA A 18 10.64 21.97 -38.82
N THR A 19 11.39 22.94 -38.30
CA THR A 19 12.13 22.80 -37.04
C THR A 19 11.15 22.73 -35.88
N ALA A 20 10.88 21.52 -35.40
CA ALA A 20 10.15 21.31 -34.15
C ALA A 20 11.05 21.68 -32.97
N LEU A 21 10.71 22.77 -32.26
CA LEU A 21 11.28 23.10 -30.96
C LEU A 21 10.78 22.06 -29.95
N THR A 22 11.63 21.09 -29.59
CA THR A 22 11.33 20.17 -28.50
C THR A 22 11.47 20.91 -27.18
N ILE A 23 10.34 21.25 -26.55
CA ILE A 23 10.33 21.68 -25.15
C ILE A 23 10.70 20.44 -24.33
N GLY A 24 11.97 20.35 -23.91
CA GLY A 24 12.41 19.28 -23.01
C GLY A 24 11.70 19.44 -21.67
N ALA A 25 10.78 18.53 -21.37
CA ALA A 25 10.28 18.38 -20.00
C ALA A 25 11.49 18.04 -19.12
N ALA A 26 11.79 18.89 -18.14
CA ALA A 26 12.83 18.59 -17.15
C ALA A 26 12.52 17.22 -16.52
N PRO A 27 13.51 16.32 -16.34
CA PRO A 27 13.27 15.07 -15.66
C PRO A 27 12.72 15.40 -14.26
N ALA A 28 11.52 14.92 -13.95
CA ALA A 28 11.02 14.97 -12.58
C ALA A 28 12.04 14.21 -11.73
N SER A 29 12.77 14.93 -10.88
CA SER A 29 13.76 14.33 -9.99
C SER A 29 13.06 13.28 -9.14
N ALA A 30 13.23 12.00 -9.50
CA ALA A 30 12.91 10.91 -8.62
C ALA A 30 13.84 11.08 -7.41
N THR A 31 13.33 11.58 -6.30
CA THR A 31 14.07 11.53 -5.04
C THR A 31 14.23 10.06 -4.68
N THR A 32 15.37 9.49 -5.06
CA THR A 32 15.77 8.15 -4.65
C THR A 32 15.71 8.09 -3.13
N CYS A 33 15.13 7.02 -2.59
CA CYS A 33 15.07 6.82 -1.16
C CYS A 33 16.48 6.66 -0.57
N ASP A 34 16.63 6.92 0.72
CA ASP A 34 17.89 6.65 1.43
C ASP A 34 18.20 5.14 1.35
N PRO A 35 19.27 4.72 0.66
CA PRO A 35 19.61 3.32 0.51
C PRO A 35 19.97 2.65 1.86
N ALA A 36 20.41 3.42 2.86
CA ALA A 36 20.72 2.89 4.19
C ALA A 36 19.48 2.45 4.98
N LEU A 37 18.29 2.90 4.55
CA LEU A 37 17.01 2.51 5.13
C LEU A 37 16.32 1.41 4.33
N VAL A 38 16.79 1.06 3.14
CA VAL A 38 16.17 -0.02 2.35
C VAL A 38 16.43 -1.36 3.04
N ALA A 39 15.36 -2.12 3.29
CA ALA A 39 15.46 -3.44 3.89
C ALA A 39 16.29 -4.40 3.01
N PRO A 40 17.11 -5.28 3.62
CA PRO A 40 17.99 -6.17 2.88
C PRO A 40 17.23 -7.13 1.95
N ALA A 41 17.92 -7.65 0.94
CA ALA A 41 17.39 -8.72 0.10
C ALA A 41 17.02 -9.94 0.97
N GLY A 42 15.88 -10.58 0.67
CA GLY A 42 15.37 -11.70 1.45
C GLY A 42 14.44 -11.32 2.62
N SER A 43 14.40 -10.05 3.04
CA SER A 43 13.39 -9.59 4.00
C SER A 43 11.97 -9.73 3.43
N LEU A 44 11.03 -10.27 4.21
CA LEU A 44 9.61 -10.32 3.83
C LEU A 44 9.01 -8.93 3.69
N VAL A 45 9.38 -8.00 4.58
CA VAL A 45 8.93 -6.61 4.54
C VAL A 45 9.50 -5.89 3.31
N GLY A 46 10.81 -6.01 3.09
CA GLY A 46 11.50 -5.42 1.94
C GLY A 46 11.04 -5.99 0.60
N ASN A 47 10.81 -7.31 0.53
CA ASN A 47 10.30 -7.99 -0.66
C ASN A 47 8.89 -7.50 -1.02
N LEU A 48 8.00 -7.33 -0.02
CA LEU A 48 6.67 -6.78 -0.26
C LEU A 48 6.75 -5.34 -0.78
N TRP A 49 7.57 -4.50 -0.18
CA TRP A 49 7.73 -3.12 -0.61
C TRP A 49 8.26 -3.04 -2.06
N ARG A 50 9.32 -3.79 -2.39
CA ARG A 50 9.88 -3.86 -3.75
C ARG A 50 8.86 -4.38 -4.77
N SER A 51 8.12 -5.44 -4.46
CA SER A 51 7.12 -6.00 -5.38
C SER A 51 5.92 -5.08 -5.62
N ASN A 52 5.69 -4.10 -4.75
CA ASN A 52 4.64 -3.09 -4.89
C ASN A 52 5.12 -1.81 -5.59
N GLY A 53 6.30 -1.82 -6.22
CA GLY A 53 6.87 -0.67 -6.93
C GLY A 53 7.87 0.16 -6.11
N GLY A 54 8.24 -0.31 -4.91
CA GLY A 54 9.25 0.32 -4.08
C GLY A 54 8.91 1.78 -3.74
N GLU A 55 9.76 2.70 -4.15
CA GLU A 55 9.64 4.14 -3.89
C GLU A 55 8.36 4.74 -4.48
N THR A 56 7.88 4.16 -5.58
CA THR A 56 6.64 4.57 -6.28
C THR A 56 5.38 3.90 -5.73
N SER A 57 5.53 3.00 -4.76
CA SER A 57 4.42 2.32 -4.11
C SER A 57 3.59 3.27 -3.23
N VAL A 58 2.42 2.81 -2.81
CA VAL A 58 1.57 3.51 -1.83
C VAL A 58 2.27 3.80 -0.49
N TYR A 59 3.33 3.07 -0.16
CA TYR A 59 4.08 3.27 1.08
C TYR A 59 5.10 4.42 0.98
N GLY A 60 5.60 4.70 -0.23
CA GLY A 60 6.71 5.62 -0.46
C GLY A 60 8.04 5.12 0.11
N CYS A 61 8.98 6.03 0.34
CA CYS A 61 10.29 5.70 0.88
C CYS A 61 10.24 5.17 2.32
N PRO A 62 11.12 4.23 2.69
CA PRO A 62 11.35 3.88 4.08
C PRO A 62 11.83 5.11 4.86
N THR A 63 11.36 5.23 6.10
CA THR A 63 11.74 6.29 7.05
C THR A 63 12.46 5.72 8.27
N SER A 64 12.62 4.40 8.32
CA SER A 64 13.37 3.68 9.33
C SER A 64 14.07 2.47 8.71
N LYS A 65 15.09 1.94 9.40
CA LYS A 65 15.56 0.59 9.12
C LYS A 65 14.46 -0.42 9.47
N GLU A 66 14.61 -1.65 9.00
CA GLU A 66 13.80 -2.77 9.46
C GLU A 66 14.28 -3.21 10.84
N TYR A 67 13.35 -3.36 11.77
CA TYR A 67 13.62 -3.81 13.14
C TYR A 67 12.91 -5.13 13.41
N GLY A 68 13.61 -6.05 14.07
CA GLY A 68 13.00 -7.24 14.65
C GLY A 68 12.19 -6.90 15.90
N TYR A 69 11.10 -7.62 16.14
CA TYR A 69 10.43 -7.60 17.43
C TYR A 69 11.17 -8.54 18.39
N ALA A 70 11.61 -8.02 19.54
CA ALA A 70 12.32 -8.85 20.53
C ALA A 70 11.38 -9.81 21.27
N SER A 71 10.14 -9.38 21.53
CA SER A 71 9.13 -10.14 22.30
C SER A 71 8.24 -11.05 21.46
N GLN A 72 8.21 -10.84 20.15
CA GLN A 72 7.40 -11.59 19.20
C GLN A 72 8.32 -11.89 18.03
N ARG A 73 8.47 -13.15 17.61
CA ARG A 73 9.18 -13.45 16.34
C ARG A 73 8.49 -12.59 15.28
N GLY A 74 9.21 -11.77 14.52
CA GLY A 74 8.59 -10.77 13.65
C GLY A 74 9.53 -9.62 13.31
N SER A 75 9.14 -8.81 12.33
CA SER A 75 9.87 -7.60 11.96
C SER A 75 8.93 -6.51 11.46
N TYR A 76 9.38 -5.27 11.47
CA TYR A 76 8.62 -4.15 10.93
C TYR A 76 9.52 -3.09 10.33
N GLN A 77 8.92 -2.30 9.44
CA GLN A 77 9.54 -1.11 8.90
C GLN A 77 8.50 -0.01 8.71
N THR A 78 8.93 1.23 8.95
CA THR A 78 8.11 2.41 8.73
C THR A 78 8.48 3.04 7.39
N PHE A 79 7.46 3.50 6.68
CA PHE A 79 7.54 4.17 5.40
C PHE A 79 6.83 5.52 5.49
N ARG A 80 7.10 6.40 4.54
CA ARG A 80 6.55 7.76 4.49
C ARG A 80 5.04 7.79 4.69
N ASN A 81 4.33 6.88 4.03
CA ASN A 81 2.86 6.84 4.02
C ASN A 81 2.31 5.61 4.76
N GLY A 82 3.11 4.84 5.50
CA GLY A 82 2.61 3.60 6.10
C GLY A 82 3.63 2.80 6.91
N LYS A 83 3.21 1.60 7.30
CA LYS A 83 4.00 0.65 8.07
C LYS A 83 3.68 -0.77 7.61
N ILE A 84 4.72 -1.58 7.40
CA ILE A 84 4.60 -3.00 7.07
C ILE A 84 5.18 -3.80 8.23
N VAL A 85 4.50 -4.88 8.60
CA VAL A 85 4.86 -5.76 9.70
C VAL A 85 4.78 -7.22 9.24
N TRP A 86 5.84 -7.98 9.44
CA TRP A 86 5.82 -9.44 9.40
C TRP A 86 5.39 -9.99 10.76
N SER A 87 4.33 -10.80 10.77
CA SER A 87 3.61 -11.26 11.96
C SER A 87 3.40 -12.79 11.93
N PRO A 88 4.41 -13.60 12.27
CA PRO A 88 4.35 -15.06 12.12
C PRO A 88 3.30 -15.76 13.01
N ASN A 89 2.71 -15.08 13.98
CA ASN A 89 1.68 -15.62 14.88
C ASN A 89 0.50 -16.26 14.13
N LEU A 90 0.15 -15.73 12.96
CA LEU A 90 -0.96 -16.20 12.12
C LEU A 90 -0.53 -17.20 11.03
N GLY A 91 0.77 -17.38 10.83
CA GLY A 91 1.35 -18.13 9.72
C GLY A 91 2.70 -17.54 9.32
N GLY A 92 3.67 -18.40 8.97
CA GLY A 92 5.08 -18.01 8.79
C GLY A 92 5.33 -16.90 7.76
N GLY A 93 4.46 -16.73 6.77
CA GLY A 93 4.55 -15.68 5.75
C GLY A 93 3.64 -14.47 5.96
N THR A 94 3.00 -14.34 7.13
CA THR A 94 1.96 -13.31 7.32
C THR A 94 2.54 -11.91 7.34
N LEU A 95 2.03 -11.06 6.44
CA LEU A 95 2.34 -9.65 6.36
C LEU A 95 1.07 -8.82 6.59
N VAL A 96 1.12 -7.93 7.57
CA VAL A 96 0.09 -6.92 7.83
C VAL A 96 0.65 -5.53 7.54
N ARG A 97 -0.16 -4.66 6.95
CA ARG A 97 0.28 -3.33 6.54
C ARG A 97 -0.82 -2.30 6.68
N ALA A 98 -0.45 -1.11 7.15
CA ALA A 98 -1.32 0.04 7.19
C ALA A 98 -0.68 1.20 6.42
N TYR A 99 -1.45 1.88 5.59
CA TYR A 99 -1.00 3.03 4.81
C TYR A 99 -2.12 4.02 4.57
N TYR A 100 -1.77 5.28 4.32
CA TYR A 100 -2.73 6.35 4.05
C TYR A 100 -2.92 6.47 2.54
N ALA A 101 -4.17 6.41 2.09
CA ALA A 101 -4.50 6.59 0.70
C ALA A 101 -5.92 7.14 0.55
N LYS A 102 -6.10 8.13 -0.33
CA LYS A 102 -7.41 8.68 -0.70
C LYS A 102 -8.26 9.06 0.52
N GLY A 103 -7.68 9.77 1.48
CA GLY A 103 -8.38 10.21 2.70
C GLY A 103 -8.58 9.13 3.77
N LYS A 104 -8.11 7.89 3.56
CA LYS A 104 -8.39 6.78 4.46
C LYS A 104 -7.15 6.14 5.05
N ALA A 105 -7.28 5.65 6.28
CA ALA A 105 -6.38 4.63 6.82
C ALA A 105 -6.75 3.28 6.20
N VAL A 106 -5.87 2.75 5.36
CA VAL A 106 -6.05 1.46 4.68
C VAL A 106 -5.22 0.40 5.40
N PHE A 107 -5.86 -0.69 5.77
CA PHE A 107 -5.24 -1.84 6.42
C PHE A 107 -5.40 -3.09 5.53
N ARG A 108 -4.31 -3.83 5.32
CA ARG A 108 -4.31 -5.06 4.51
C ARG A 108 -3.49 -6.15 5.16
N TRP A 109 -3.86 -7.40 4.90
CA TRP A 109 -3.15 -8.58 5.36
C TRP A 109 -3.08 -9.65 4.26
N SER A 110 -2.04 -10.48 4.31
CA SER A 110 -1.82 -11.58 3.37
C SER A 110 -0.82 -12.59 3.94
N GLY A 111 -0.86 -13.84 3.47
CA GLY A 111 0.15 -14.85 3.81
C GLY A 111 -0.16 -15.67 5.07
N LEU A 112 -1.43 -15.74 5.47
CA LEU A 112 -1.89 -16.35 6.73
C LEU A 112 -1.83 -17.89 6.78
N GLY A 113 -1.15 -18.55 5.83
CA GLY A 113 -0.79 -19.98 5.90
C GLY A 113 -1.93 -21.01 5.84
N ARG A 114 -3.20 -20.61 6.00
CA ARG A 114 -4.38 -21.47 5.89
C ARG A 114 -5.60 -20.73 5.35
N ASP A 115 -6.61 -21.50 5.00
CA ASP A 115 -7.95 -21.00 4.61
C ASP A 115 -8.73 -20.57 5.85
N TRP A 116 -9.31 -19.37 5.79
CA TRP A 116 -10.19 -18.79 6.81
C TRP A 116 -11.51 -18.35 6.17
N ASP A 117 -12.62 -18.52 6.88
CA ASP A 117 -13.95 -18.10 6.41
C ASP A 117 -14.17 -16.59 6.45
N PHE A 118 -13.62 -15.92 7.47
CA PHE A 118 -13.68 -14.48 7.63
C PHE A 118 -12.53 -13.96 8.51
N PHE A 119 -12.43 -12.64 8.61
CA PHE A 119 -11.45 -11.98 9.47
C PHE A 119 -12.13 -11.07 10.46
N ASN A 120 -11.68 -11.06 11.71
CA ASN A 120 -12.00 -9.98 12.64
C ASN A 120 -10.87 -8.96 12.57
N VAL A 121 -11.22 -7.70 12.33
CA VAL A 121 -10.29 -6.58 12.40
C VAL A 121 -10.65 -5.75 13.62
N ARG A 122 -9.66 -5.49 14.47
CA ARG A 122 -9.78 -4.47 15.52
C ARG A 122 -8.96 -3.26 15.14
N TRP A 123 -9.54 -2.08 15.35
CA TRP A 123 -8.88 -0.82 15.07
C TRP A 123 -9.24 0.24 16.10
N SER A 124 -8.33 1.20 16.30
CA SER A 124 -8.56 2.40 17.11
C SER A 124 -7.87 3.60 16.48
N ALA A 125 -8.39 4.79 16.76
CA ALA A 125 -7.85 6.06 16.27
C ALA A 125 -7.61 7.02 17.44
N GLY A 126 -6.49 7.73 17.41
CA GLY A 126 -6.20 8.80 18.38
C GLY A 126 -6.08 8.34 19.84
N GLY A 127 -5.88 7.04 20.09
CA GLY A 127 -5.89 6.47 21.43
C GLY A 127 -7.28 6.21 22.02
N GLY A 128 -8.34 6.39 21.22
CA GLY A 128 -9.71 6.07 21.61
C GLY A 128 -9.99 4.55 21.74
N PRO A 129 -11.23 4.17 22.08
CA PRO A 129 -11.62 2.78 22.23
C PRO A 129 -11.46 2.01 20.92
N ALA A 130 -11.16 0.71 21.03
CA ALA A 130 -11.06 -0.16 19.87
C ALA A 130 -12.43 -0.62 19.37
N THR A 131 -12.65 -0.55 18.07
CA THR A 131 -13.80 -1.14 17.38
C THR A 131 -13.40 -2.47 16.76
N GLN A 132 -14.25 -3.49 16.87
CA GLN A 132 -14.09 -4.74 16.15
C GLN A 132 -15.12 -4.84 15.01
N VAL A 133 -14.66 -5.20 13.82
CA VAL A 133 -15.51 -5.46 12.66
C VAL A 133 -15.22 -6.83 12.08
N LYS A 134 -16.27 -7.49 11.58
CA LYS A 134 -16.16 -8.71 10.80
C LYS A 134 -15.95 -8.32 9.33
N VAL A 135 -14.90 -8.81 8.70
CA VAL A 135 -14.50 -8.47 7.34
C VAL A 135 -14.47 -9.72 6.48
N ALA A 136 -15.03 -9.60 5.27
CA ALA A 136 -14.98 -10.66 4.27
C ALA A 136 -13.54 -10.86 3.75
N ARG A 137 -13.22 -12.09 3.36
CA ARG A 137 -11.94 -12.43 2.76
C ARG A 137 -11.85 -11.93 1.32
N LEU A 138 -10.67 -11.49 0.89
CA LEU A 138 -10.36 -11.26 -0.53
C LEU A 138 -9.86 -12.56 -1.18
N THR A 139 -9.04 -13.30 -0.44
CA THR A 139 -8.67 -14.68 -0.73
C THR A 139 -8.72 -15.47 0.59
N PRO A 140 -8.70 -16.81 0.58
CA PRO A 140 -8.64 -17.62 1.80
C PRO A 140 -7.66 -17.15 2.89
N TRP A 141 -6.55 -16.50 2.50
CA TRP A 141 -5.48 -16.03 3.40
C TRP A 141 -5.20 -14.53 3.29
N SER A 142 -6.12 -13.71 2.77
CA SER A 142 -5.91 -12.26 2.64
C SER A 142 -7.19 -11.43 2.72
N GLY A 143 -7.02 -10.14 3.03
CA GLY A 143 -8.12 -9.20 3.08
C GLY A 143 -7.66 -7.75 3.19
N ALA A 144 -8.64 -6.85 3.22
CA ALA A 144 -8.43 -5.43 3.36
C ALA A 144 -9.59 -4.79 4.12
N TYR A 145 -9.28 -3.73 4.86
CA TYR A 145 -10.24 -2.89 5.55
C TYR A 145 -9.76 -1.44 5.49
N SER A 146 -10.67 -0.48 5.43
CA SER A 146 -10.31 0.93 5.42
C SER A 146 -11.30 1.75 6.20
N VAL A 147 -10.80 2.74 6.93
CA VAL A 147 -11.62 3.68 7.70
C VAL A 147 -11.18 5.09 7.41
N ASP A 148 -12.11 6.02 7.61
CA ASP A 148 -11.77 7.41 7.80
C ASP A 148 -11.66 7.67 9.32
N PRO A 149 -10.46 7.73 9.89
CA PRO A 149 -10.29 7.87 11.34
C PRO A 149 -10.55 9.30 11.83
N THR A 150 -10.81 10.24 10.92
CA THR A 150 -11.13 11.63 11.26
C THR A 150 -12.63 11.82 11.40
N CYS A 151 -13.44 10.80 11.09
CA CYS A 151 -14.89 10.85 11.14
C CYS A 151 -15.46 9.83 12.13
N SER A 152 -16.51 10.24 12.84
CA SER A 152 -17.36 9.40 13.68
C SER A 152 -18.81 9.63 13.24
N GLY A 153 -19.37 8.69 12.48
CA GLY A 153 -20.63 8.89 11.77
C GLY A 153 -20.51 10.05 10.78
N ASP A 154 -21.45 11.00 10.83
CA ASP A 154 -21.44 12.20 9.98
C ASP A 154 -20.57 13.33 10.54
N THR A 155 -19.98 13.16 11.73
CA THR A 155 -19.13 14.17 12.36
C THR A 155 -17.67 13.91 12.02
N CYS A 156 -17.06 14.81 11.25
CA CYS A 156 -15.64 14.75 10.93
C CYS A 156 -14.87 15.87 11.63
N MET A 157 -13.62 15.60 12.01
CA MET A 157 -12.69 16.63 12.45
C MET A 157 -12.50 17.63 11.31
N THR A 158 -12.74 18.91 11.58
CA THR A 158 -12.42 20.01 10.67
C THR A 158 -11.18 20.70 11.19
N SER A 159 -10.10 20.77 10.38
CA SER A 159 -8.90 21.51 10.77
C SER A 159 -9.21 23.01 10.90
N ASN A 160 -9.46 23.53 12.11
CA ASN A 160 -9.60 24.97 12.35
C ASN A 160 -8.26 25.72 12.38
N GLY A 161 -7.29 25.35 11.53
CA GLY A 161 -6.08 26.15 11.27
C GLY A 161 -4.72 25.50 11.53
N HIS A 162 -4.64 24.36 12.22
CA HIS A 162 -3.41 23.56 12.32
C HIS A 162 -3.73 22.10 12.02
N GLY A 163 -3.33 21.64 10.82
CA GLY A 163 -3.48 20.24 10.43
C GLY A 163 -2.77 19.32 11.42
N GLY A 164 -3.42 18.21 11.76
CA GLY A 164 -2.95 17.26 12.75
C GLY A 164 -2.66 15.88 12.16
N LEU A 165 -2.19 14.96 13.00
CA LEU A 165 -2.04 13.54 12.63
C LEU A 165 -2.80 12.66 13.62
N VAL A 166 -3.79 11.90 13.13
CA VAL A 166 -4.43 10.82 13.89
C VAL A 166 -3.66 9.54 13.65
N LYS A 167 -3.11 8.95 14.72
CA LYS A 167 -2.55 7.58 14.64
C LYS A 167 -3.69 6.58 14.68
N THR A 168 -3.79 5.76 13.64
CA THR A 168 -4.74 4.64 13.55
C THR A 168 -3.99 3.33 13.68
N VAL A 169 -4.42 2.48 14.59
CA VAL A 169 -3.80 1.17 14.89
C VAL A 169 -4.74 0.06 14.44
N PHE A 170 -4.18 -1.02 13.90
CA PHE A 170 -4.91 -2.19 13.41
C PHE A 170 -4.28 -3.49 13.88
N ILE A 171 -5.13 -4.48 14.17
CA ILE A 171 -4.77 -5.90 14.30
C ILE A 171 -5.84 -6.75 13.60
N VAL A 172 -5.44 -7.95 13.15
CA VAL A 172 -6.34 -8.91 12.51
C VAL A 172 -6.19 -10.30 13.11
N GLN A 173 -7.26 -11.07 13.11
CA GLN A 173 -7.22 -12.53 13.28
C GLN A 173 -8.08 -13.21 12.21
N GLY A 174 -7.68 -14.40 11.79
CA GLY A 174 -8.51 -15.28 10.96
C GLY A 174 -9.49 -16.08 11.81
N CYS A 175 -10.69 -16.32 11.28
CA CYS A 175 -11.70 -17.12 11.95
C CYS A 175 -12.45 -18.03 10.96
N ASP A 176 -12.80 -19.21 11.44
CA ASP A 176 -13.68 -20.17 10.76
C ASP A 176 -15.08 -20.11 11.37
N ARG A 177 -16.10 -20.20 10.52
CA ARG A 177 -17.50 -20.25 10.97
C ARG A 177 -17.78 -21.62 11.53
N GLY A 178 -18.16 -21.67 12.81
CA GLY A 178 -18.80 -22.85 13.40
C GLY A 178 -20.30 -22.65 13.59
N THR A 179 -21.01 -23.75 13.81
CA THR A 179 -22.48 -23.79 13.95
C THR A 179 -22.98 -23.04 15.19
N PHE A 180 -22.20 -23.03 16.28
CA PHE A 180 -22.59 -22.42 17.56
C PHE A 180 -21.61 -21.36 18.07
N SER A 181 -20.36 -21.40 17.60
CA SER A 181 -19.34 -20.38 17.85
C SER A 181 -18.31 -20.39 16.72
N SER A 182 -17.62 -19.27 16.47
CA SER A 182 -16.52 -19.22 15.50
C SER A 182 -15.20 -19.60 16.17
N ASP A 183 -14.39 -20.41 15.50
CA ASP A 183 -13.03 -20.70 15.94
C ASP A 183 -12.07 -19.68 15.33
N CYS A 184 -11.28 -19.00 16.16
CA CYS A 184 -10.43 -17.90 15.72
C CYS A 184 -8.98 -18.15 16.14
N GLY A 185 -8.07 -17.89 15.20
CA GLY A 185 -6.63 -17.92 15.47
C GLY A 185 -6.16 -16.74 16.34
N PRO A 186 -4.86 -16.69 16.65
CA PRO A 186 -4.28 -15.60 17.42
C PRO A 186 -4.33 -14.27 16.66
N TRP A 187 -4.23 -13.16 17.38
CA TRP A 187 -4.10 -11.84 16.76
C TRP A 187 -2.73 -11.62 16.12
N SER A 188 -2.71 -10.87 15.02
CA SER A 188 -1.50 -10.35 14.42
C SER A 188 -0.75 -9.42 15.37
N ILE A 189 0.54 -9.21 15.10
CA ILE A 189 1.26 -8.04 15.60
C ILE A 189 0.55 -6.78 15.08
N ALA A 190 0.43 -5.76 15.93
CA ALA A 190 -0.21 -4.51 15.57
C ALA A 190 0.60 -3.70 14.55
N THR A 191 -0.09 -3.12 13.58
CA THR A 191 0.46 -2.11 12.67
C THR A 191 -0.32 -0.81 12.80
N SER A 192 0.24 0.28 12.28
CA SER A 192 -0.37 1.59 12.40
C SER A 192 -0.01 2.51 11.25
N VAL A 193 -0.85 3.50 11.00
CA VAL A 193 -0.59 4.60 10.07
C VAL A 193 -0.98 5.92 10.72
N LYS A 194 -0.31 7.01 10.31
CA LYS A 194 -0.69 8.38 10.67
C LYS A 194 -1.53 8.97 9.54
N VAL A 195 -2.71 9.48 9.86
CA VAL A 195 -3.65 10.10 8.91
C VAL A 195 -3.72 11.60 9.16
N PRO A 196 -3.47 12.45 8.15
CA PRO A 196 -3.67 13.88 8.27
C PRO A 196 -5.15 14.24 8.34
N TYR A 197 -5.47 15.29 9.09
CA TYR A 197 -6.82 15.87 9.22
C TYR A 197 -6.78 17.39 9.39
#